data_AF-A0A4Y2U2I8-F1
#
_entry.id   AF-A0A4Y2U2I8-F1
#
_cell.length_a   1.000
_cell.length_b   1.000
_cell.length_c   1.000
_cell.angle_alpha   90.00
_cell.angle_beta   90.00
_cell.angle_gamma   90.00
#
_symmetry.space_group_name_H-M   'P 1'
#
loop_
_entity.id
_entity.type
_entity.pdbx_description
1 polymer ?
#
loop_
_entity_poly.entity_id
_entity_poly.type
_entity_poly.pdbx_seq_one_letter_code
_entity_poly.pdbx_strand_id
1 'polypeptide(L)'
;VLKVKPDSGFAKVHLGFILKTDDSKYEEAAQLLSEGIATREEGVIDGRFFFHLGDALYRIGKQDEAMKVYKDGVQEGLFLSEYQRSLYNVNGLTGKPWWDPMKTTYAPYFKILEKNWEAIRDEALSLTNEKNSGFLPETEGLQDRGDWKQFELFARGRKVEKNCLKAPKTCSIISQLPDAVNCKRGQVKFSIMQPQTHVWAHTGPTNCRLRSHLGLVIPEGTSIRVATETRTWEEGKVILFDDSFEHEVWHNGTVSRLVLIVDFWHPELTAYQKKSLTPI
;
A
#
# COMPACT_ATOMS: atom_id res chain seq x y z
N VAL A 1 -18.01 13.53 -25.32
CA VAL A 1 -17.18 12.86 -26.35
C VAL A 1 -17.85 11.59 -26.86
N LEU A 2 -18.09 10.58 -26.02
CA LEU A 2 -18.66 9.29 -26.47
C LEU A 2 -20.05 9.37 -27.12
N LYS A 3 -20.88 10.39 -26.78
CA LYS A 3 -22.14 10.66 -27.50
C LYS A 3 -21.96 10.99 -28.99
N VAL A 4 -20.77 11.48 -29.38
CA VAL A 4 -20.45 11.91 -30.75
C VAL A 4 -19.49 10.93 -31.44
N LYS A 5 -18.53 10.36 -30.70
CA LYS A 5 -17.57 9.35 -31.17
C LYS A 5 -17.59 8.14 -30.24
N PRO A 6 -18.60 7.25 -30.35
CA PRO A 6 -18.77 6.11 -29.44
C PRO A 6 -17.62 5.10 -29.48
N ASP A 7 -16.91 5.00 -30.61
CA ASP A 7 -15.83 4.04 -30.82
C ASP A 7 -14.45 4.56 -30.39
N SER A 8 -14.36 5.75 -29.78
CA SER A 8 -13.07 6.28 -29.30
C SER A 8 -12.58 5.49 -28.09
N GLY A 9 -11.56 4.66 -28.28
CA GLY A 9 -10.93 3.89 -27.20
C GLY A 9 -10.33 4.80 -26.15
N PHE A 10 -9.69 5.90 -26.57
CA PHE A 10 -9.15 6.91 -25.66
C PHE A 10 -10.23 7.48 -24.72
N ALA A 11 -11.39 7.85 -25.25
CA ALA A 11 -12.49 8.37 -24.42
C ALA A 11 -13.08 7.28 -23.51
N LYS A 12 -13.16 6.03 -23.98
CA LYS A 12 -13.64 4.89 -23.18
C LYS A 12 -12.72 4.62 -21.98
N VAL A 13 -11.41 4.51 -22.17
CA VAL A 13 -10.49 4.22 -21.06
C VAL A 13 -10.47 5.32 -20.00
N HIS A 14 -10.56 6.59 -20.41
CA HIS A 14 -10.60 7.71 -19.46
C HIS A 14 -11.93 7.79 -18.72
N LEU A 15 -13.06 7.55 -19.40
CA LEU A 15 -14.35 7.50 -18.71
C LEU A 15 -14.41 6.30 -17.75
N GLY A 16 -13.96 5.13 -18.18
CA GLY A 16 -13.90 3.94 -17.32
C GLY A 16 -13.01 4.14 -16.09
N PHE A 17 -11.87 4.84 -16.25
CA PHE A 17 -11.04 5.26 -15.12
C PHE A 17 -11.82 6.12 -14.13
N ILE A 18 -12.49 7.18 -14.59
CA ILE A 18 -13.28 8.09 -13.75
C ILE A 18 -14.41 7.34 -13.03
N LEU A 19 -15.16 6.50 -13.76
CA LEU A 19 -16.25 5.72 -13.18
C LEU A 19 -15.78 4.78 -12.06
N LYS A 20 -14.56 4.25 -12.17
CA LYS A 20 -13.98 3.43 -11.11
C LYS A 20 -13.53 4.27 -9.92
N THR A 21 -12.76 5.33 -10.15
CA THR A 21 -12.09 6.07 -9.07
C THR A 21 -13.05 6.97 -8.30
N ASP A 22 -14.00 7.58 -8.99
CA ASP A 22 -14.82 8.66 -8.43
C ASP A 22 -16.23 8.15 -8.13
N ASP A 23 -16.79 7.29 -8.98
CA ASP A 23 -18.18 6.82 -8.88
C ASP A 23 -18.31 5.40 -8.29
N SER A 24 -17.21 4.66 -8.13
CA SER A 24 -17.20 3.24 -7.71
C SER A 24 -18.10 2.32 -8.56
N LYS A 25 -18.30 2.65 -9.85
CA LYS A 25 -19.09 1.84 -10.81
C LYS A 25 -18.21 0.81 -11.49
N TYR A 26 -17.87 -0.26 -10.78
CA TYR A 26 -16.84 -1.22 -11.20
C TYR A 26 -17.21 -1.98 -12.48
N GLU A 27 -18.46 -2.40 -12.65
CA GLU A 27 -18.91 -3.14 -13.84
C GLU A 27 -18.84 -2.28 -15.11
N GLU A 28 -19.38 -1.06 -15.05
CA GLU A 28 -19.37 -0.12 -16.17
C GLU A 28 -17.93 0.32 -16.51
N ALA A 29 -17.12 0.56 -15.47
CA ALA A 29 -15.71 0.86 -15.63
C ALA A 29 -14.95 -0.27 -16.31
N ALA A 30 -15.13 -1.51 -15.86
CA ALA A 30 -14.46 -2.68 -16.43
C ALA A 30 -14.84 -2.87 -17.90
N GLN A 31 -16.12 -2.68 -18.25
CA GLN A 31 -16.58 -2.73 -19.63
C GLN A 31 -15.87 -1.67 -20.50
N LEU A 32 -15.92 -0.39 -20.09
CA LEU A 32 -15.34 0.70 -20.87
C LEU A 32 -13.81 0.59 -20.98
N LEU A 33 -13.12 0.23 -19.90
CA LEU A 33 -11.68 0.03 -19.91
C LEU A 33 -11.30 -1.12 -20.86
N SER A 34 -12.00 -2.26 -20.77
CA SER A 34 -11.77 -3.41 -21.65
C SER A 34 -11.99 -3.06 -23.13
N GLU A 35 -13.13 -2.45 -23.45
CA GLU A 35 -13.45 -2.02 -24.81
C GLU A 35 -12.46 -0.97 -25.34
N GLY A 36 -12.02 -0.05 -24.48
CA GLY A 36 -11.08 1.00 -24.85
C GLY A 36 -9.66 0.48 -25.09
N ILE A 37 -9.18 -0.44 -24.25
CA ILE A 37 -7.88 -1.11 -24.44
C ILE A 37 -7.89 -1.96 -25.72
N ALA A 38 -9.00 -2.64 -26.00
CA ALA A 38 -9.14 -3.51 -27.17
C ALA A 38 -9.01 -2.76 -28.51
N THR A 39 -9.23 -1.43 -28.55
CA THR A 39 -9.06 -0.66 -29.79
C THR A 39 -7.60 -0.49 -30.20
N ARG A 40 -6.65 -0.63 -29.25
CA ARG A 40 -5.22 -0.30 -29.43
C ARG A 40 -4.98 1.10 -30.03
N GLU A 41 -5.92 2.04 -29.84
CA GLU A 41 -5.73 3.45 -30.20
C GLU A 41 -4.53 4.03 -29.44
N GLU A 42 -3.82 5.00 -30.02
CA GLU A 42 -2.68 5.62 -29.36
C GLU A 42 -3.07 6.17 -27.97
N GLY A 43 -2.29 5.80 -26.95
CA GLY A 43 -2.53 6.22 -25.57
C GLY A 43 -3.47 5.33 -24.75
N VAL A 44 -4.03 4.23 -25.30
CA VAL A 44 -4.87 3.29 -24.51
C VAL A 44 -4.09 2.15 -23.86
N ILE A 45 -2.90 1.82 -24.38
CA ILE A 45 -1.98 0.86 -23.77
C ILE A 45 -1.15 1.60 -22.71
N ASP A 46 -1.72 1.73 -21.52
CA ASP A 46 -1.15 2.46 -20.39
C ASP A 46 -1.36 1.67 -19.09
N GLY A 47 -0.33 1.62 -18.24
CA GLY A 47 -0.36 0.84 -17.00
C GLY A 47 -1.51 1.22 -16.07
N ARG A 48 -1.97 2.47 -16.08
CA ARG A 48 -3.12 2.92 -15.28
C ARG A 48 -4.40 2.20 -15.69
N PHE A 49 -4.67 2.07 -16.98
CA PHE A 49 -5.91 1.45 -17.46
C PHE A 49 -5.93 -0.05 -17.21
N PHE A 50 -4.81 -0.73 -17.45
CA PHE A 50 -4.67 -2.16 -17.13
C PHE A 50 -4.80 -2.41 -15.61
N PHE A 51 -4.17 -1.56 -14.80
CA PHE A 51 -4.23 -1.67 -13.34
C PHE A 51 -5.67 -1.54 -12.84
N HIS A 52 -6.36 -0.50 -13.29
CA HIS A 52 -7.73 -0.21 -12.87
C HIS A 52 -8.76 -1.17 -13.45
N LEU A 53 -8.55 -1.70 -14.66
CA LEU A 53 -9.40 -2.75 -15.23
C LEU A 53 -9.31 -4.03 -14.39
N GLY A 54 -8.10 -4.49 -14.09
CA GLY A 54 -7.91 -5.67 -13.26
C GLY A 54 -8.48 -5.49 -11.85
N ASP A 55 -8.28 -4.33 -11.21
CA ASP A 55 -8.84 -4.06 -9.88
C ASP A 55 -10.38 -4.02 -9.92
N ALA A 56 -10.99 -3.40 -10.94
CA ALA A 56 -12.43 -3.40 -11.11
C ALA A 56 -12.98 -4.83 -11.30
N LEU A 57 -12.35 -5.64 -12.16
CA LEU A 57 -12.71 -7.05 -12.37
C LEU A 57 -12.60 -7.88 -11.08
N TYR A 58 -11.54 -7.66 -10.30
CA TYR A 58 -11.35 -8.34 -9.01
C TYR A 58 -12.49 -8.03 -8.03
N ARG A 59 -12.85 -6.75 -7.89
CA ARG A 59 -13.92 -6.30 -6.97
C ARG A 59 -15.30 -6.82 -7.32
N ILE A 60 -15.57 -7.10 -8.60
CA ILE A 60 -16.85 -7.68 -9.07
C ILE A 60 -16.80 -9.22 -9.15
N GLY A 61 -15.80 -9.85 -8.54
CA GLY A 61 -15.68 -11.31 -8.43
C GLY A 61 -15.13 -12.03 -9.67
N LYS A 62 -14.61 -11.31 -10.66
CA LYS A 62 -14.03 -11.85 -11.90
C LYS A 62 -12.51 -11.98 -11.80
N GLN A 63 -12.04 -12.71 -10.79
CA GLN A 63 -10.61 -12.81 -10.46
C GLN A 63 -9.77 -13.41 -11.60
N ASP A 64 -10.27 -14.44 -12.28
CA ASP A 64 -9.55 -15.04 -13.41
C ASP A 64 -9.37 -14.08 -14.59
N GLU A 65 -10.39 -13.26 -14.88
CA GLU A 65 -10.32 -12.21 -15.90
C GLU A 65 -9.33 -11.10 -15.47
N ALA A 66 -9.35 -10.71 -14.19
CA ALA A 66 -8.39 -9.75 -13.64
C ALA A 66 -6.94 -10.23 -13.78
N MET A 67 -6.67 -11.49 -13.44
CA MET A 67 -5.33 -12.09 -13.58
C MET A 67 -4.88 -12.15 -15.04
N LYS A 68 -5.79 -12.39 -15.98
CA LYS A 68 -5.47 -12.32 -17.41
C LYS A 68 -5.04 -10.91 -17.81
N VAL A 69 -5.78 -9.87 -17.39
CA VAL A 69 -5.42 -8.46 -17.65
C VAL A 69 -4.05 -8.12 -17.09
N TYR A 70 -3.71 -8.61 -15.89
CA TYR A 70 -2.38 -8.38 -15.32
C TYR A 70 -1.27 -9.09 -16.10
N LYS A 71 -1.48 -10.32 -16.54
CA LYS A 71 -0.54 -11.03 -17.42
C LYS A 71 -0.34 -10.32 -18.76
N ASP A 72 -1.42 -9.84 -19.36
CA ASP A 72 -1.37 -9.06 -20.59
C ASP A 72 -0.59 -7.75 -20.37
N GLY A 73 -0.81 -7.07 -19.24
CA GLY A 73 -0.03 -5.89 -18.85
C GLY A 73 1.47 -6.15 -18.68
N VAL A 74 1.87 -7.34 -18.22
CA VAL A 74 3.29 -7.75 -18.20
C VAL A 74 3.84 -7.93 -19.61
N GLN A 75 3.07 -8.56 -20.52
CA GLN A 75 3.47 -8.76 -21.91
C GLN A 75 3.66 -7.43 -22.66
N GLU A 76 2.84 -6.43 -22.35
CA GLU A 76 2.95 -5.06 -22.89
C GLU A 76 4.07 -4.24 -22.17
N GLY A 77 4.77 -4.82 -21.18
CA GLY A 77 5.85 -4.16 -20.46
C GLY A 77 5.40 -3.09 -19.45
N LEU A 78 4.13 -3.12 -19.03
CA LEU A 78 3.51 -2.15 -18.13
C LEU A 78 3.76 -2.49 -16.65
N PHE A 79 3.90 -3.78 -16.32
CA PHE A 79 4.11 -4.27 -14.96
C PHE A 79 5.40 -5.10 -14.85
N LEU A 80 5.98 -5.13 -13.64
CA LEU A 80 7.18 -5.92 -13.36
C LEU A 80 6.85 -7.43 -13.31
N SER A 81 5.67 -7.77 -12.80
CA SER A 81 5.09 -9.11 -12.87
C SER A 81 3.58 -9.05 -12.67
N GLU A 82 2.88 -10.17 -12.80
CA GLU A 82 1.44 -10.23 -12.56
C GLU A 82 1.07 -9.86 -11.11
N TYR A 83 2.00 -10.05 -10.17
CA TYR A 83 1.83 -9.68 -8.76
C TYR A 83 2.43 -8.32 -8.41
N GLN A 84 3.44 -7.84 -9.13
CA GLN A 84 4.15 -6.57 -8.83
C GLN A 84 3.79 -5.50 -9.86
N ARG A 85 2.78 -4.69 -9.53
CA ARG A 85 2.08 -3.81 -10.49
C ARG A 85 2.18 -2.32 -10.17
N SER A 86 3.15 -1.93 -9.34
CA SER A 86 3.48 -0.53 -9.11
C SER A 86 3.85 0.18 -10.41
N LEU A 87 3.55 1.48 -10.52
CA LEU A 87 3.76 2.25 -11.76
C LEU A 87 4.96 3.21 -11.69
N TYR A 88 5.41 3.59 -10.48
CA TYR A 88 6.50 4.53 -10.28
C TYR A 88 7.80 3.82 -9.86
N ASN A 89 8.44 3.12 -10.79
CA ASN A 89 9.50 2.18 -10.46
C ASN A 89 10.93 2.67 -10.78
N VAL A 90 11.90 2.02 -10.15
CA VAL A 90 13.30 2.01 -10.58
C VAL A 90 13.62 0.60 -11.07
N ASN A 91 14.16 0.51 -12.28
CA ASN A 91 14.52 -0.77 -12.89
C ASN A 91 15.73 -1.41 -12.21
N GLY A 92 15.74 -2.74 -12.13
CA GLY A 92 16.85 -3.52 -11.59
C GLY A 92 16.88 -3.68 -10.07
N LEU A 93 15.89 -3.16 -9.34
CA LEU A 93 15.72 -3.46 -7.92
C LEU A 93 15.20 -4.89 -7.75
N THR A 94 15.78 -5.63 -6.81
CA THR A 94 15.32 -6.97 -6.43
C THR A 94 13.88 -6.93 -5.91
N GLY A 95 12.95 -7.60 -6.59
CA GLY A 95 11.56 -7.74 -6.14
C GLY A 95 11.32 -9.07 -5.41
N LYS A 96 10.86 -9.02 -4.16
CA LYS A 96 10.40 -10.20 -3.40
C LYS A 96 9.16 -9.84 -2.59
N PRO A 97 8.11 -10.69 -2.56
CA PRO A 97 6.91 -10.43 -1.76
C PRO A 97 7.26 -10.26 -0.28
N TRP A 98 7.95 -11.24 0.29
CA TRP A 98 8.39 -11.26 1.68
C TRP A 98 9.90 -11.14 1.79
N TRP A 99 10.35 -10.33 2.75
CA TRP A 99 11.76 -10.17 3.09
C TRP A 99 12.01 -10.65 4.51
N ASP A 100 13.19 -11.25 4.72
CA ASP A 100 13.68 -11.56 6.06
C ASP A 100 14.28 -10.28 6.65
N PRO A 101 13.67 -9.67 7.69
CA PRO A 101 14.11 -8.39 8.24
C PRO A 101 15.59 -8.43 8.66
N MET A 102 16.03 -9.58 9.18
CA MET A 102 17.37 -9.78 9.74
C MET A 102 18.45 -9.99 8.68
N LYS A 103 18.07 -10.29 7.43
CA LYS A 103 18.99 -10.40 6.29
C LYS A 103 19.11 -9.12 5.49
N THR A 104 18.37 -8.08 5.84
CA THR A 104 18.49 -6.76 5.20
C THR A 104 19.51 -5.88 5.92
N THR A 105 19.96 -4.82 5.25
CA THR A 105 20.80 -3.76 5.85
C THR A 105 20.08 -3.02 6.99
N TYR A 106 18.77 -3.17 7.13
CA TYR A 106 17.93 -2.54 8.15
C TYR A 106 17.75 -3.39 9.41
N ALA A 107 18.40 -4.55 9.53
CA ALA A 107 18.35 -5.37 10.74
C ALA A 107 18.63 -4.59 12.05
N PRO A 108 19.58 -3.63 12.11
CA PRO A 108 19.76 -2.80 13.32
C PRO A 108 18.55 -1.91 13.63
N TYR A 109 17.86 -1.39 12.61
CA TYR A 109 16.66 -0.57 12.76
C TYR A 109 15.52 -1.38 13.36
N PHE A 110 15.31 -2.60 12.86
CA PHE A 110 14.29 -3.49 13.40
C PHE A 110 14.57 -3.88 14.85
N LYS A 111 15.84 -4.12 15.23
CA LYS A 111 16.20 -4.32 16.64
C LYS A 111 15.85 -3.14 17.54
N ILE A 112 16.01 -1.91 17.06
CA ILE A 112 15.61 -0.71 17.80
C ILE A 112 14.08 -0.67 17.98
N LEU A 113 13.33 -0.94 16.91
CA LEU A 113 11.86 -0.98 16.95
C LEU A 113 11.35 -2.08 17.89
N GLU A 114 11.82 -3.31 17.72
CA GLU A 114 11.45 -4.46 18.56
C GLU A 114 11.88 -4.29 20.01
N LYS A 115 13.01 -3.60 20.31
CA LYS A 115 13.40 -3.33 21.69
C LYS A 115 12.48 -2.35 22.40
N ASN A 116 11.90 -1.40 21.65
CA ASN A 116 11.10 -0.30 22.20
C ASN A 116 9.60 -0.45 21.93
N TRP A 117 9.15 -1.63 21.50
CA TRP A 117 7.79 -1.85 21.00
C TRP A 117 6.70 -1.53 22.04
N GLU A 118 6.93 -1.80 23.32
CA GLU A 118 5.97 -1.50 24.39
C GLU A 118 5.78 0.01 24.55
N ALA A 119 6.87 0.79 24.55
CA ALA A 119 6.79 2.24 24.63
C ALA A 119 6.06 2.85 23.41
N ILE A 120 6.26 2.27 22.23
CA ILE A 120 5.57 2.63 20.99
C ILE A 120 4.07 2.28 21.09
N ARG A 121 3.74 1.08 21.56
CA ARG A 121 2.37 0.61 21.76
C ARG A 121 1.63 1.51 22.73
N ASP A 122 2.24 1.84 23.87
CA ASP A 122 1.58 2.60 24.93
C ASP A 122 1.26 4.04 24.47
N GLU A 123 2.15 4.69 23.71
CA GLU A 123 1.81 5.97 23.06
C GLU A 123 0.66 5.80 22.08
N ALA A 124 0.70 4.79 21.20
CA ALA A 124 -0.35 4.56 20.22
C ALA A 124 -1.72 4.30 20.87
N LEU A 125 -1.76 3.51 21.95
CA LEU A 125 -2.98 3.24 22.72
C LEU A 125 -3.51 4.49 23.43
N SER A 126 -2.62 5.33 23.99
CA SER A 126 -3.04 6.59 24.61
C SER A 126 -3.80 7.49 23.62
N LEU A 127 -3.37 7.50 22.36
CA LEU A 127 -4.04 8.23 21.30
C LEU A 127 -5.43 7.65 21.03
N THR A 128 -5.60 6.33 20.97
CA THR A 128 -6.90 5.71 20.63
C THR A 128 -8.04 6.05 21.59
N ASN A 129 -7.72 6.39 22.84
CA ASN A 129 -8.70 6.73 23.88
C ASN A 129 -9.16 8.21 23.84
N GLU A 130 -8.52 9.06 23.05
CA GLU A 130 -8.86 10.48 22.96
C GLU A 130 -9.93 10.78 21.89
N LYS A 131 -10.95 11.56 22.26
CA LYS A 131 -12.02 12.01 21.34
C LYS A 131 -11.54 12.83 20.13
N ASN A 132 -10.27 13.25 20.10
CA ASN A 132 -9.60 13.96 19.00
C ASN A 132 -8.16 13.45 18.80
N SER A 133 -8.00 12.13 18.88
CA SER A 133 -6.72 11.42 18.78
C SER A 133 -5.86 11.88 17.59
N GLY A 134 -6.51 12.19 16.47
CA GLY A 134 -5.87 12.51 15.19
C GLY A 134 -5.78 11.30 14.26
N PHE A 135 -6.33 10.14 14.66
CA PHE A 135 -6.56 9.04 13.73
C PHE A 135 -7.58 9.47 12.69
N LEU A 136 -7.19 9.37 11.43
CA LEU A 136 -8.05 9.67 10.29
C LEU A 136 -8.42 8.36 9.58
N PRO A 137 -9.63 8.25 9.00
CA PRO A 137 -9.96 7.16 8.10
C PRO A 137 -8.94 7.02 6.98
N GLU A 138 -8.75 5.80 6.50
CA GLU A 138 -8.05 5.56 5.24
C GLU A 138 -8.89 6.14 4.07
N THR A 139 -8.24 6.80 3.11
CA THR A 139 -8.91 7.60 2.05
C THR A 139 -8.62 7.13 0.62
N GLU A 140 -7.81 6.10 0.41
CA GLU A 140 -7.42 5.57 -0.90
C GLU A 140 -8.48 4.64 -1.52
N GLY A 141 -9.63 4.44 -0.87
CA GLY A 141 -10.72 3.60 -1.40
C GLY A 141 -10.36 2.11 -1.45
N LEU A 142 -9.45 1.69 -0.57
CA LEU A 142 -8.93 0.32 -0.48
C LEU A 142 -9.78 -0.55 0.45
N GLN A 143 -10.50 0.07 1.38
CA GLN A 143 -11.34 -0.62 2.34
C GLN A 143 -12.62 -1.16 1.65
N ASP A 144 -12.85 -2.47 1.77
CA ASP A 144 -14.10 -3.12 1.36
C ASP A 144 -15.20 -2.88 2.41
N ARG A 145 -14.88 -3.25 3.66
CA ARG A 145 -15.78 -3.14 4.82
C ARG A 145 -15.00 -2.95 6.10
N GLY A 146 -15.68 -2.56 7.18
CA GLY A 146 -15.12 -2.39 8.51
C GLY A 146 -14.71 -0.95 8.82
N ASP A 147 -13.66 -0.78 9.64
CA ASP A 147 -13.14 0.54 10.02
C ASP A 147 -11.62 0.47 10.14
N TRP A 148 -10.95 1.16 9.21
CA TRP A 148 -9.50 1.28 9.15
C TRP A 148 -9.09 2.75 9.26
N LYS A 149 -8.26 3.03 10.27
CA LYS A 149 -7.75 4.38 10.54
C LYS A 149 -6.23 4.39 10.66
N GLN A 150 -5.66 5.55 10.37
CA GLN A 150 -4.22 5.80 10.41
C GLN A 150 -3.86 7.09 11.14
N PHE A 151 -2.68 7.10 11.75
CA PHE A 151 -2.09 8.28 12.41
C PHE A 151 -0.66 8.47 11.90
N GLU A 152 -0.48 9.43 11.00
CA GLU A 152 0.81 9.66 10.33
C GLU A 152 1.79 10.45 11.22
N LEU A 153 3.00 9.91 11.38
CA LEU A 153 4.12 10.57 12.07
C LEU A 153 5.09 11.19 11.08
N PHE A 154 5.32 10.50 9.95
CA PHE A 154 6.11 10.98 8.83
C PHE A 154 5.42 10.62 7.52
N ALA A 155 5.47 11.52 6.55
CA ALA A 155 4.97 11.28 5.21
C ALA A 155 5.86 12.00 4.20
N ARG A 156 6.20 11.34 3.09
CA ARG A 156 6.98 11.94 2.00
C ARG A 156 8.30 12.57 2.46
N GLY A 157 8.98 11.86 3.37
CA GLY A 157 10.27 12.30 3.92
C GLY A 157 10.18 13.50 4.86
N ARG A 158 8.99 13.83 5.37
CA ARG A 158 8.75 14.97 6.27
C ARG A 158 8.05 14.53 7.54
N LYS A 159 8.47 15.12 8.65
CA LYS A 159 7.86 14.91 9.96
C LYS A 159 6.54 15.67 10.08
N VAL A 160 5.50 15.01 10.60
CA VAL A 160 4.22 15.63 10.93
C VAL A 160 4.30 16.15 12.36
N GLU A 161 4.79 17.39 12.53
CA GLU A 161 5.13 17.94 13.85
C GLU A 161 3.98 17.84 14.87
N LYS A 162 2.76 18.20 14.46
CA LYS A 162 1.56 18.13 15.33
C LYS A 162 1.33 16.72 15.88
N ASN A 163 1.53 15.69 15.06
CA ASN A 163 1.30 14.30 15.46
C ASN A 163 2.46 13.77 16.29
N CYS A 164 3.69 14.14 15.95
CA CYS A 164 4.86 13.80 16.76
C CYS A 164 4.89 14.44 18.15
N LEU A 165 4.23 15.59 18.35
CA LEU A 165 4.02 16.14 19.69
C LEU A 165 3.16 15.23 20.58
N LYS A 166 2.28 14.43 19.98
CA LYS A 166 1.43 13.47 20.70
C LYS A 166 2.05 12.09 20.87
N ALA A 167 3.02 11.73 20.03
CA ALA A 167 3.81 10.49 20.13
C ALA A 167 5.33 10.78 20.17
N PRO A 168 5.81 11.55 21.17
CA PRO A 168 7.18 12.07 21.20
C PRO A 168 8.24 10.98 21.31
N LYS A 169 8.00 9.90 22.07
CA LYS A 169 8.95 8.79 22.21
C LYS A 169 9.08 8.03 20.89
N THR A 170 7.95 7.72 20.26
CA THR A 170 7.91 7.05 18.95
C THR A 170 8.64 7.87 17.91
N CYS A 171 8.35 9.18 17.80
CA CYS A 171 9.06 10.02 16.83
C CYS A 171 10.55 10.16 17.13
N SER A 172 10.97 10.16 18.40
CA SER A 172 12.39 10.15 18.78
C SER A 172 13.10 8.85 18.36
N ILE A 173 12.42 7.71 18.52
CA ILE A 173 12.92 6.40 18.04
C ILE A 173 13.04 6.39 16.51
N ILE A 174 11.99 6.82 15.81
CA ILE A 174 11.97 6.85 14.34
C ILE A 174 13.01 7.81 13.77
N SER A 175 13.32 8.91 14.47
CA SER A 175 14.35 9.87 14.05
C SER A 175 15.76 9.27 13.96
N GLN A 176 16.00 8.12 14.59
CA GLN A 176 17.27 7.37 14.51
C GLN A 176 17.36 6.49 13.24
N LEU A 177 16.31 6.46 12.41
CA LEU A 177 16.17 5.61 11.23
C LEU A 177 16.21 6.45 9.95
N PRO A 178 17.39 6.88 9.47
CA PRO A 178 17.50 7.84 8.37
C PRO A 178 16.81 7.40 7.08
N ASP A 179 16.82 6.09 6.76
CA ASP A 179 16.16 5.55 5.57
C ASP A 179 14.64 5.48 5.66
N ALA A 180 14.07 5.58 6.88
CA ALA A 180 12.63 5.73 7.08
C ALA A 180 12.22 7.21 7.04
N VAL A 181 12.89 8.05 7.84
CA VAL A 181 12.50 9.48 7.94
C VAL A 181 12.70 10.26 6.66
N ASN A 182 13.69 9.87 5.84
CA ASN A 182 13.97 10.51 4.55
C ASN A 182 13.32 9.76 3.38
N CYS A 183 12.48 8.76 3.64
CA CYS A 183 11.76 8.03 2.60
C CYS A 183 10.68 8.92 1.98
N LYS A 184 11.04 9.62 0.90
CA LYS A 184 10.12 10.53 0.17
C LYS A 184 8.95 9.81 -0.50
N ARG A 185 9.06 8.50 -0.66
CA ARG A 185 8.03 7.64 -1.25
C ARG A 185 7.36 6.75 -0.22
N GLY A 186 7.58 6.99 1.06
CA GLY A 186 7.07 6.19 2.16
C GLY A 186 6.42 7.03 3.25
N GLN A 187 5.88 6.32 4.23
CA GLN A 187 5.25 6.88 5.42
C GLN A 187 5.70 6.13 6.68
N VAL A 188 5.57 6.79 7.82
CA VAL A 188 5.62 6.17 9.14
C VAL A 188 4.32 6.52 9.84
N LYS A 189 3.53 5.51 10.20
CA LYS A 189 2.18 5.71 10.74
C LYS A 189 1.72 4.59 11.64
N PHE A 190 0.93 4.92 12.66
CA PHE A 190 0.12 3.90 13.34
C PHE A 190 -1.06 3.53 12.46
N SER A 191 -1.38 2.25 12.39
CA SER A 191 -2.52 1.73 11.64
C SER A 191 -3.37 0.86 12.55
N ILE A 192 -4.59 1.33 12.83
CA ILE A 192 -5.57 0.60 13.63
C ILE A 192 -6.68 0.06 12.74
N MET A 193 -7.02 -1.20 12.91
CA MET A 193 -8.04 -1.88 12.16
C MET A 193 -9.04 -2.51 13.13
N GLN A 194 -10.33 -2.24 12.92
CA GLN A 194 -11.39 -2.81 13.75
C GLN A 194 -11.79 -4.22 13.30
N PRO A 195 -12.44 -5.01 14.16
CA PRO A 195 -13.10 -6.25 13.79
C PRO A 195 -13.90 -6.17 12.50
N GLN A 196 -13.94 -7.27 11.75
CA GLN A 196 -14.68 -7.46 10.50
C GLN A 196 -14.20 -6.58 9.34
N THR A 197 -13.02 -5.97 9.46
CA THR A 197 -12.42 -5.18 8.38
C THR A 197 -11.81 -6.07 7.31
N HIS A 198 -12.04 -5.70 6.05
CA HIS A 198 -11.38 -6.28 4.89
C HIS A 198 -10.86 -5.14 4.00
N VAL A 199 -9.61 -5.29 3.55
CA VAL A 199 -8.97 -4.38 2.59
C VAL A 199 -8.76 -5.17 1.32
N TRP A 200 -9.27 -4.66 0.19
CA TRP A 200 -9.15 -5.28 -1.11
C TRP A 200 -7.69 -5.58 -1.48
N ALA A 201 -7.49 -6.59 -2.32
CA ALA A 201 -6.19 -6.83 -2.95
C ALA A 201 -5.73 -5.58 -3.71
N HIS A 202 -4.55 -5.05 -3.37
CA HIS A 202 -4.02 -3.82 -3.96
C HIS A 202 -2.49 -3.84 -4.01
N THR A 203 -1.89 -2.89 -4.73
CA THR A 203 -0.44 -2.68 -4.76
C THR A 203 -0.11 -1.25 -4.39
N GLY A 204 0.99 -1.06 -3.69
CA GLY A 204 1.62 0.24 -3.50
C GLY A 204 2.07 0.84 -4.84
N PRO A 205 2.28 2.16 -4.89
CA PRO A 205 2.53 2.86 -6.15
C PRO A 205 3.96 2.67 -6.70
N THR A 206 4.90 2.14 -5.91
CA THR A 206 6.34 2.13 -6.24
C THR A 206 7.06 0.92 -5.67
N ASN A 207 8.01 0.37 -6.44
CA ASN A 207 8.97 -0.64 -5.95
C ASN A 207 10.16 -0.05 -5.16
N CYS A 208 10.17 1.27 -4.96
CA CYS A 208 11.30 1.98 -4.35
C CYS A 208 11.30 1.93 -2.81
N ARG A 209 10.35 1.22 -2.19
CA ARG A 209 10.27 1.09 -0.72
C ARG A 209 10.02 -0.34 -0.31
N LEU A 210 10.46 -0.69 0.89
CA LEU A 210 9.98 -1.86 1.61
C LEU A 210 9.15 -1.39 2.80
N ARG A 211 8.05 -2.09 3.06
CA ARG A 211 7.11 -1.80 4.14
C ARG A 211 7.32 -2.77 5.29
N SER A 212 7.61 -2.23 6.46
CA SER A 212 7.65 -3.02 7.69
C SER A 212 6.40 -2.76 8.53
N HIS A 213 5.88 -3.81 9.15
CA HIS A 213 4.86 -3.72 10.18
C HIS A 213 5.42 -4.26 11.49
N LEU A 214 5.50 -3.41 12.53
CA LEU A 214 5.75 -3.81 13.91
C LEU A 214 4.41 -4.08 14.61
N GLY A 215 4.20 -5.30 15.10
CA GLY A 215 3.01 -5.65 15.87
C GLY A 215 2.95 -4.93 17.22
N LEU A 216 1.84 -4.24 17.52
CA LEU A 216 1.65 -3.51 18.78
C LEU A 216 0.53 -4.12 19.63
N VAL A 217 -0.63 -4.38 19.01
CA VAL A 217 -1.75 -5.13 19.61
C VAL A 217 -2.28 -6.07 18.53
N ILE A 218 -2.07 -7.37 18.70
CA ILE A 218 -2.40 -8.36 17.66
C ILE A 218 -3.39 -9.40 18.19
N PRO A 219 -4.68 -9.27 17.87
CA PRO A 219 -5.66 -10.29 18.18
C PRO A 219 -5.60 -11.45 17.17
N GLU A 220 -6.13 -12.59 17.58
CA GLU A 220 -6.39 -13.71 16.68
C GLU A 220 -7.32 -13.31 15.52
N GLY A 221 -7.25 -14.06 14.42
CA GLY A 221 -8.09 -13.83 13.25
C GLY A 221 -7.65 -12.63 12.39
N THR A 222 -6.41 -12.17 12.52
CA THR A 222 -5.83 -11.13 11.66
C THR A 222 -4.80 -11.74 10.72
N SER A 223 -4.84 -11.37 9.43
CA SER A 223 -3.90 -11.89 8.44
C SER A 223 -3.66 -10.90 7.30
N ILE A 224 -2.50 -11.05 6.67
CA ILE A 224 -2.10 -10.33 5.46
C ILE A 224 -1.56 -11.33 4.44
N ARG A 225 -2.07 -11.28 3.22
CA ARG A 225 -1.52 -11.99 2.07
C ARG A 225 -0.65 -11.03 1.30
N VAL A 226 0.55 -11.46 0.90
CA VAL A 226 1.40 -10.74 -0.07
C VAL A 226 1.77 -11.73 -1.16
N ALA A 227 1.37 -11.43 -2.39
CA ALA A 227 1.32 -12.36 -3.51
C ALA A 227 0.60 -13.66 -3.12
N THR A 228 1.32 -14.78 -3.06
CA THR A 228 0.77 -16.13 -2.80
C THR A 228 0.90 -16.57 -1.34
N GLU A 229 1.59 -15.82 -0.48
CA GLU A 229 1.87 -16.23 0.89
C GLU A 229 1.14 -15.34 1.90
N THR A 230 0.39 -16.00 2.80
CA THR A 230 -0.34 -15.35 3.89
C THR A 230 0.42 -15.51 5.21
N ARG A 231 0.56 -14.40 5.94
CA ARG A 231 1.16 -14.36 7.28
C ARG A 231 0.24 -13.64 8.26
N THR A 232 0.56 -13.77 9.55
CA THR A 232 0.00 -12.96 10.62
C THR A 232 1.08 -12.11 11.27
N TRP A 233 0.69 -11.27 12.22
CA TRP A 233 1.60 -10.46 13.02
C TRP A 233 1.86 -11.12 14.37
N GLU A 234 2.93 -10.71 15.02
CA GLU A 234 3.21 -11.02 16.42
C GLU A 234 3.54 -9.72 17.15
N GLU A 235 3.07 -9.58 18.39
CA GLU A 235 3.39 -8.41 19.20
C GLU A 235 4.90 -8.29 19.44
N GLY A 236 5.42 -7.08 19.26
CA GLY A 236 6.84 -6.79 19.39
C GLY A 236 7.73 -7.34 18.26
N LYS A 237 7.14 -7.92 17.20
CA LYS A 237 7.88 -8.44 16.05
C LYS A 237 7.61 -7.66 14.78
N VAL A 238 8.65 -7.57 13.94
CA VAL A 238 8.58 -6.96 12.62
C VAL A 238 8.36 -8.02 11.55
N ILE A 239 7.36 -7.79 10.69
CA ILE A 239 7.32 -8.39 9.35
C ILE A 239 7.76 -7.36 8.32
N LEU A 240 8.39 -7.80 7.23
CA LEU A 240 8.89 -6.94 6.15
C LEU A 240 8.44 -7.52 4.81
N PHE A 241 7.81 -6.68 4.00
CA PHE A 241 7.33 -7.05 2.67
C PHE A 241 7.50 -5.89 1.69
N ASP A 242 7.50 -6.21 0.41
CA ASP A 242 7.47 -5.21 -0.65
C ASP A 242 6.00 -4.95 -1.01
N ASP A 243 5.49 -3.78 -0.62
CA ASP A 243 4.08 -3.43 -0.83
C ASP A 243 3.76 -3.13 -2.30
N SER A 244 4.75 -3.07 -3.20
CA SER A 244 4.51 -3.03 -4.65
C SER A 244 3.98 -4.35 -5.20
N PHE A 245 4.13 -5.45 -4.46
CA PHE A 245 3.41 -6.68 -4.71
C PHE A 245 1.98 -6.58 -4.21
N GLU A 246 1.08 -7.30 -4.88
CA GLU A 246 -0.31 -7.40 -4.47
C GLU A 246 -0.40 -7.90 -3.04
N HIS A 247 -1.16 -7.18 -2.23
CA HIS A 247 -1.44 -7.59 -0.87
C HIS A 247 -2.88 -7.30 -0.46
N GLU A 248 -3.38 -8.13 0.44
CA GLU A 248 -4.77 -8.14 0.90
C GLU A 248 -4.79 -8.41 2.40
N VAL A 249 -5.71 -7.78 3.13
CA VAL A 249 -5.73 -7.80 4.60
C VAL A 249 -7.10 -8.15 5.12
N TRP A 250 -7.15 -9.08 6.08
CA TRP A 250 -8.37 -9.46 6.79
C TRP A 250 -8.22 -9.28 8.30
N HIS A 251 -9.29 -8.78 8.89
CA HIS A 251 -9.50 -8.76 10.32
C HIS A 251 -10.81 -9.46 10.68
N ASN A 252 -10.74 -10.77 10.92
CA ASN A 252 -11.88 -11.60 11.31
C ASN A 252 -11.98 -11.82 12.83
N GLY A 253 -11.08 -11.22 13.62
CA GLY A 253 -11.10 -11.23 15.08
C GLY A 253 -12.15 -10.30 15.70
N THR A 254 -12.12 -10.18 17.05
CA THR A 254 -13.13 -9.47 17.86
C THR A 254 -12.61 -8.23 18.60
N VAL A 255 -11.30 -8.01 18.63
CA VAL A 255 -10.63 -6.86 19.25
C VAL A 255 -9.88 -6.09 18.17
N SER A 256 -9.63 -4.80 18.33
CA SER A 256 -8.86 -4.00 17.37
C SER A 256 -7.43 -4.51 17.19
N ARG A 257 -6.92 -4.45 15.95
CA ARG A 257 -5.50 -4.70 15.63
C ARG A 257 -4.74 -3.40 15.40
N LEU A 258 -3.63 -3.22 16.11
CA LEU A 258 -2.77 -2.06 16.02
C LEU A 258 -1.34 -2.45 15.61
N VAL A 259 -0.80 -1.78 14.59
CA VAL A 259 0.62 -1.90 14.21
C VAL A 259 1.22 -0.52 13.98
N LEU A 260 2.54 -0.44 14.05
CA LEU A 260 3.30 0.66 13.48
C LEU A 260 3.81 0.24 12.10
N ILE A 261 3.43 1.01 11.08
CA ILE A 261 3.95 0.89 9.71
C ILE A 261 5.16 1.81 9.58
N VAL A 262 6.28 1.28 9.10
CA VAL A 262 7.49 2.05 8.80
C VAL A 262 7.97 1.66 7.40
N ASP A 263 7.88 2.58 6.46
CA ASP A 263 8.41 2.41 5.11
C ASP A 263 9.88 2.84 5.06
N PHE A 264 10.72 2.01 4.45
CA PHE A 264 12.14 2.28 4.21
C PHE A 264 12.41 2.36 2.72
N TRP A 265 13.38 3.18 2.31
CA TRP A 265 13.90 3.08 0.94
C TRP A 265 14.31 1.64 0.61
N HIS A 266 14.11 1.20 -0.63
CA HIS A 266 14.62 -0.09 -1.08
C HIS A 266 16.16 -0.14 -0.85
N PRO A 267 16.71 -1.21 -0.26
CA PRO A 267 18.10 -1.25 0.20
C PRO A 267 19.13 -1.11 -0.94
N GLU A 268 18.76 -1.48 -2.16
CA GLU A 268 19.61 -1.37 -3.35
C GLU A 268 19.59 0.02 -4.00
N LEU A 269 18.77 0.96 -3.52
CA LEU A 269 18.81 2.34 -4.01
C LEU A 269 20.09 3.03 -3.55
N THR A 270 20.80 3.62 -4.51
CA THR A 270 21.97 4.44 -4.22
C THR A 270 21.60 5.73 -3.47
N ALA A 271 22.57 6.33 -2.77
CA ALA A 271 22.37 7.62 -2.12
C ALA A 271 21.92 8.72 -3.11
N TYR A 272 22.44 8.69 -4.35
CA TYR A 272 22.02 9.60 -5.40
C TYR A 272 20.54 9.42 -5.76
N GLN A 273 20.09 8.17 -5.98
CA GLN A 273 18.68 7.89 -6.29
C GLN A 273 17.75 8.29 -5.13
N LYS A 274 18.08 7.95 -3.88
CA LYS A 274 17.30 8.38 -2.70
C LYS A 274 17.14 9.91 -2.67
N LYS A 275 18.20 10.65 -3.04
CA LYS A 275 18.17 12.12 -3.12
C LYS A 275 17.41 12.65 -4.33
N SER A 276 17.51 12.04 -5.50
CA SER A 276 16.95 12.55 -6.77
C SER A 276 15.49 12.16 -7.02
N LEU A 277 15.04 11.00 -6.53
CA LEU A 277 13.67 10.52 -6.75
C LEU A 277 12.64 11.49 -6.16
N THR A 278 11.62 11.81 -6.94
CA THR A 278 10.51 12.66 -6.50
C THR A 278 9.65 11.95 -5.46
N PRO A 279 9.03 12.70 -4.52
CA PRO A 279 8.00 12.16 -3.64
C PRO A 279 6.80 11.59 -4.41
N ILE A 280 6.12 10.62 -3.80
CA ILE A 280 4.82 10.06 -4.22
C ILE A 280 3.86 10.24 -3.05
#